data_AF-A0A8J3DK62-F1
#
_entry.id   AF-A0A8J3DK62-F1
#
_cell.length_a   1.000
_cell.length_b   1.000
_cell.length_c   1.000
_cell.angle_alpha   90.00
_cell.angle_beta   90.00
_cell.angle_gamma   90.00
#
_symmetry.space_group_name_H-M   'P 1'
#
loop_
_entity.id
_entity.type
_entity.pdbx_description
1 polymer ?
#
loop_
_entity_poly.entity_id
_entity_poly.type
_entity_poly.pdbx_seq_one_letter_code
_entity_poly.pdbx_strand_id
1 'polypeptide(L)'
;MSRLISSWILLLLGASALSAFDGDIVMETTMGDQSMKTTFVAKGDKLKLAMPEGQGTLILDSKGKTMTIIMDAQKMYMVQPINPEQMGPQPDGEIQDTGETAEIFGMNARKVYFVEPDGKKSEIWATSELQNEALTNMPGMNENMVSQLEQIFGSPHVFPLKMVVFAPDGSTEMTMNVAEIKERDVADAEVTIPADYKEFSMPAGAHGQ
;
A
#
# COMPACT_ATOMS: atom_id res chain seq x y z
N MET A 1 -45.52 47.82 -14.02
CA MET A 1 -45.16 47.23 -12.72
C MET A 1 -45.68 45.80 -12.68
N SER A 2 -44.83 44.79 -12.88
CA SER A 2 -45.05 43.44 -12.35
C SER A 2 -43.72 42.70 -12.37
N ARG A 3 -43.49 41.93 -11.32
CA ARG A 3 -42.18 41.59 -10.76
C ARG A 3 -41.52 40.41 -11.47
N LEU A 4 -40.22 40.56 -11.72
CA LEU A 4 -39.24 39.49 -11.89
C LEU A 4 -39.24 38.63 -10.61
N ILE A 5 -39.45 37.32 -10.73
CA ILE A 5 -39.11 36.37 -9.66
C ILE A 5 -37.96 35.50 -10.20
N SER A 6 -36.78 35.92 -9.77
CA SER A 6 -35.50 35.24 -9.90
C SER A 6 -35.52 33.95 -9.05
N SER A 7 -35.50 32.78 -9.67
CA SER A 7 -35.20 31.51 -8.98
C SER A 7 -33.74 31.16 -9.22
N TRP A 8 -32.89 31.52 -8.26
CA TRP A 8 -31.54 31.01 -8.17
C TRP A 8 -31.59 29.64 -7.49
N ILE A 9 -31.38 28.57 -8.25
CA ILE A 9 -31.04 27.26 -7.70
C ILE A 9 -29.56 27.31 -7.34
N LEU A 10 -29.27 27.42 -6.04
CA LEU A 10 -27.93 27.29 -5.49
C LEU A 10 -27.56 25.80 -5.54
N LEU A 11 -26.75 25.42 -6.54
CA LEU A 11 -26.13 24.10 -6.58
C LEU A 11 -25.05 24.07 -5.47
N LEU A 12 -25.37 23.49 -4.31
CA LEU A 12 -24.37 23.08 -3.33
C LEU A 12 -23.57 21.92 -3.95
N LEU A 13 -22.46 22.24 -4.63
CA LEU A 13 -21.39 21.25 -4.79
C LEU A 13 -20.79 21.04 -3.39
N GLY A 14 -21.19 19.96 -2.74
CA GLY A 14 -20.41 19.38 -1.67
C GLY A 14 -19.09 18.92 -2.28
N ALA A 15 -18.05 19.75 -2.18
CA ALA A 15 -16.69 19.29 -2.35
C ALA A 15 -16.44 18.30 -1.20
N SER A 16 -16.66 17.01 -1.46
CA SER A 16 -16.08 15.97 -0.64
C SER A 16 -14.58 16.17 -0.75
N ALA A 17 -13.98 16.82 0.25
CA ALA A 17 -12.54 16.77 0.41
C ALA A 17 -12.20 15.28 0.47
N LEU A 18 -11.40 14.81 -0.48
CA LEU A 18 -10.92 13.44 -0.50
C LEU A 18 -10.06 13.30 0.76
N SER A 19 -10.65 12.76 1.82
CA SER A 19 -9.96 12.57 3.09
C SER A 19 -8.91 11.49 2.93
N ALA A 20 -7.78 11.66 3.60
CA ALA A 20 -6.79 10.58 3.68
C ALA A 20 -7.46 9.32 4.25
N PHE A 21 -7.21 8.18 3.62
CA PHE A 21 -7.76 6.89 4.03
C PHE A 21 -7.15 6.46 5.36
N ASP A 22 -8.01 6.23 6.34
CA ASP A 22 -7.73 5.50 7.57
C ASP A 22 -8.63 4.26 7.59
N GLY A 23 -8.06 3.09 7.88
CA GLY A 23 -8.85 1.87 7.94
C GLY A 23 -8.07 0.58 7.74
N ASP A 24 -8.83 -0.48 7.49
CA ASP A 24 -8.29 -1.83 7.28
C ASP A 24 -8.35 -2.19 5.79
N ILE A 25 -7.28 -2.80 5.28
CA ILE A 25 -7.22 -3.41 3.95
C ILE A 25 -6.81 -4.87 4.13
N VAL A 26 -7.61 -5.81 3.63
CA VAL A 26 -7.25 -7.23 3.60
C VAL A 26 -6.79 -7.57 2.21
N MET A 27 -5.54 -8.01 2.07
CA MET A 27 -5.00 -8.57 0.83
C MET A 27 -4.95 -10.09 0.92
N GLU A 28 -5.39 -10.77 -0.13
CA GLU A 28 -5.29 -12.21 -0.31
C GLU A 28 -4.24 -12.51 -1.37
N THR A 29 -3.16 -13.17 -0.98
CA THR A 29 -2.09 -13.63 -1.86
C THR A 29 -2.24 -15.12 -2.07
N THR A 30 -2.31 -15.55 -3.33
CA THR A 30 -2.38 -16.96 -3.73
C THR A 30 -1.16 -17.30 -4.59
N MET A 31 -0.49 -18.40 -4.24
CA MET A 31 0.70 -18.92 -4.92
C MET A 31 0.59 -20.45 -4.97
N GLY A 32 0.39 -21.00 -6.16
CA GLY A 32 0.00 -22.41 -6.33
C GLY A 32 -1.27 -22.75 -5.55
N ASP A 33 -1.23 -23.81 -4.73
CA ASP A 33 -2.35 -24.25 -3.89
C ASP A 33 -2.43 -23.52 -2.53
N GLN A 34 -1.50 -22.60 -2.25
CA GLN A 34 -1.45 -21.88 -0.98
C GLN A 34 -2.09 -20.50 -1.13
N SER A 35 -2.91 -20.11 -0.15
CA SER A 35 -3.48 -18.78 -0.05
C SER A 35 -3.27 -18.23 1.36
N MET A 36 -2.89 -16.96 1.47
CA MET A 36 -2.72 -16.24 2.73
C MET A 36 -3.46 -14.90 2.69
N LYS A 37 -4.08 -14.54 3.80
CA LYS A 37 -4.66 -13.21 3.99
C LYS A 37 -3.78 -12.38 4.92
N THR A 38 -3.46 -11.17 4.49
CA THR A 38 -2.72 -10.19 5.26
C THR A 38 -3.60 -8.98 5.47
N THR A 39 -3.79 -8.59 6.73
CA THR A 39 -4.52 -7.37 7.09
C THR A 39 -3.53 -6.24 7.33
N PHE A 40 -3.77 -5.13 6.64
CA PHE A 40 -3.07 -3.87 6.80
C PHE A 40 -3.98 -2.89 7.52
N VAL A 41 -3.47 -2.25 8.56
CA VAL A 41 -4.16 -1.13 9.23
C VAL A 41 -3.41 0.14 8.88
N ALA A 42 -4.05 1.02 8.12
CA ALA A 42 -3.49 2.28 7.68
C ALA A 42 -4.03 3.42 8.54
N LYS A 43 -3.13 4.30 8.99
CA LYS A 43 -3.48 5.55 9.65
C LYS A 43 -2.48 6.64 9.29
N GLY A 44 -2.90 7.63 8.50
CA GLY A 44 -2.03 8.71 8.04
C GLY A 44 -0.73 8.21 7.38
N ASP A 45 0.40 8.47 8.02
CA ASP A 45 1.76 8.09 7.60
C ASP A 45 2.22 6.72 8.14
N LYS A 46 1.33 5.97 8.80
CA LYS A 46 1.64 4.66 9.39
C LYS A 46 0.85 3.53 8.78
N LEU A 47 1.52 2.40 8.62
CA LEU A 47 0.94 1.14 8.19
C LEU A 47 1.35 0.04 9.15
N LYS A 48 0.38 -0.69 9.70
CA LYS A 48 0.62 -1.85 10.54
C LYS A 48 0.17 -3.11 9.84
N LEU A 49 0.98 -4.17 9.90
CA LEU A 49 0.58 -5.50 9.48
C LEU A 49 1.10 -6.58 10.42
N ALA A 50 0.32 -7.65 10.60
CA ALA A 50 0.80 -8.84 11.29
C ALA A 50 1.74 -9.61 10.36
N MET A 51 2.92 -9.99 10.88
CA MET A 51 3.82 -10.86 10.13
C MET A 51 3.30 -12.31 10.20
N PRO A 52 3.58 -13.15 9.18
CA PRO A 52 3.24 -14.56 9.20
C PRO A 52 3.80 -15.29 10.42
N GLU A 53 3.16 -16.41 10.79
CA GLU A 53 3.69 -17.38 11.77
C GLU A 53 3.98 -16.81 13.17
N GLY A 54 3.32 -15.71 13.56
CA GLY A 54 3.53 -15.10 14.86
C GLY A 54 4.91 -14.46 15.04
N GLN A 55 5.59 -14.15 13.95
CA GLN A 55 6.90 -13.49 13.95
C GLN A 55 6.85 -12.06 14.53
N GLY A 56 5.65 -11.55 14.78
CA GLY A 56 5.40 -10.25 15.41
C GLY A 56 4.51 -9.36 14.57
N THR A 57 4.53 -8.08 14.87
CA THR A 57 3.82 -7.05 14.13
C THR A 57 4.81 -6.07 13.52
N LEU A 58 4.64 -5.72 12.25
CA LEU A 58 5.38 -4.67 11.58
C LEU A 58 4.60 -3.35 11.64
N ILE A 59 5.27 -2.25 11.97
CA ILE A 59 4.76 -0.89 11.79
C ILE A 59 5.74 -0.15 10.88
N LEU A 60 5.27 0.29 9.73
CA LEU A 60 5.98 1.19 8.83
C LEU A 60 5.54 2.63 9.13
N ASP A 61 6.51 3.53 9.28
CA ASP A 61 6.30 4.97 9.44
C ASP A 61 6.99 5.67 8.26
N SER A 62 6.21 6.09 7.27
CA SER A 62 6.74 6.65 6.02
C SER A 62 7.38 8.02 6.22
N LYS A 63 6.87 8.80 7.19
CA LYS A 63 7.40 10.12 7.54
C LYS A 63 8.70 10.02 8.34
N GLY A 64 8.73 9.11 9.32
CA GLY A 64 9.92 8.79 10.10
C GLY A 64 10.96 8.00 9.33
N LYS A 65 10.57 7.40 8.20
CA LYS A 65 11.38 6.46 7.40
C LYS A 65 11.88 5.30 8.26
N THR A 66 11.02 4.77 9.13
CA THR A 66 11.35 3.67 10.02
C THR A 66 10.42 2.49 9.84
N MET A 67 10.96 1.32 10.14
CA MET A 67 10.27 0.06 10.23
C MET A 67 10.44 -0.44 11.66
N THR A 68 9.33 -0.64 12.37
CA THR A 68 9.32 -1.14 13.74
C THR A 68 8.79 -2.56 13.76
N ILE A 69 9.61 -3.49 14.21
CA ILE A 69 9.21 -4.88 14.46
C ILE A 69 8.86 -5.02 15.93
N ILE A 70 7.63 -5.41 16.22
CA ILE A 70 7.10 -5.63 17.57
C ILE A 70 7.04 -7.13 17.83
N MET A 71 7.76 -7.57 18.86
CA MET A 71 7.78 -8.96 19.33
C MET A 71 6.92 -9.09 20.58
N ASP A 72 5.61 -9.24 20.39
CA ASP A 72 4.61 -9.24 21.47
C ASP A 72 4.91 -10.25 22.58
N ALA A 73 5.36 -11.45 22.22
CA ALA A 73 5.71 -12.51 23.19
C ALA A 73 6.84 -12.09 24.15
N GLN A 74 7.71 -11.17 23.72
CA GLN A 74 8.85 -10.72 24.49
C GLN A 74 8.65 -9.33 25.11
N LYS A 75 7.55 -8.64 24.77
CA LYS A 75 7.33 -7.22 25.09
C LYS A 75 8.52 -6.34 24.68
N MET A 76 9.08 -6.64 23.52
CA MET A 76 10.19 -5.90 22.94
C MET A 76 9.83 -5.39 21.55
N TYR A 77 10.49 -4.33 21.12
CA TYR A 77 10.41 -3.83 19.75
C TYR A 77 11.80 -3.48 19.24
N MET A 78 11.97 -3.50 17.92
CA MET A 78 13.19 -3.08 17.26
C MET A 78 12.82 -2.05 16.20
N VAL A 79 13.48 -0.90 16.22
CA VAL A 79 13.33 0.14 15.20
C VAL A 79 14.51 0.07 14.25
N GLN A 80 14.23 -0.05 12.96
CA GLN A 80 15.23 -0.01 11.90
C GLN A 80 14.89 1.14 10.94
N PRO A 81 15.87 1.93 10.50
CA PRO A 81 15.64 2.84 9.39
C PRO A 81 15.29 2.03 8.13
N ILE A 82 14.37 2.54 7.33
CA ILE A 82 14.11 2.03 5.98
C ILE A 82 15.34 2.36 5.15
N ASN A 83 16.23 1.39 4.97
CA ASN A 83 17.37 1.50 4.06
C ASN A 83 17.04 0.78 2.75
N PRO A 84 16.90 1.51 1.62
CA PRO A 84 16.66 0.91 0.30
C PRO A 84 17.69 -0.17 -0.06
N GLU A 85 18.95 -0.02 0.37
CA GLU A 85 20.03 -0.97 0.10
C GLU A 85 19.83 -2.32 0.82
N GLN A 86 19.10 -2.33 1.93
CA GLN A 86 18.84 -3.54 2.73
C GLN A 86 17.55 -4.27 2.29
N MET A 87 16.75 -3.66 1.43
CA MET A 87 15.44 -4.19 1.00
C MET A 87 15.51 -5.08 -0.24
N GLY A 88 16.73 -5.47 -0.63
CA GLY A 88 17.00 -6.27 -1.82
C GLY A 88 17.09 -5.41 -3.09
N PRO A 89 17.43 -6.01 -4.23
CA PRO A 89 17.41 -5.31 -5.51
C PRO A 89 15.98 -4.85 -5.79
N GLN A 90 15.80 -3.54 -5.99
CA GLN A 90 14.53 -3.02 -6.45
C GLN A 90 14.27 -3.54 -7.87
N PRO A 91 13.05 -3.98 -8.19
CA PRO A 91 12.74 -4.45 -9.53
C PRO A 91 12.95 -3.30 -10.51
N ASP A 92 13.76 -3.55 -11.53
CA ASP A 92 13.91 -2.64 -12.67
C ASP A 92 12.86 -3.00 -13.73
N GLY A 93 12.37 -2.01 -14.46
CA GLY A 93 11.33 -2.23 -15.44
C GLY A 93 10.51 -0.99 -15.79
N GLU A 94 9.62 -1.20 -16.75
CA GLU A 94 8.74 -0.18 -17.29
C GLU A 94 7.28 -0.49 -16.98
N ILE A 95 6.50 0.56 -16.71
CA ILE A 95 5.07 0.49 -16.53
C ILE A 95 4.41 0.87 -17.85
N GLN A 96 3.70 -0.09 -18.44
CA GLN A 96 2.96 0.08 -19.68
C GLN A 96 1.47 0.26 -19.37
N ASP A 97 0.94 1.45 -19.64
CA ASP A 97 -0.49 1.68 -19.59
C ASP A 97 -1.21 0.90 -20.69
N THR A 98 -2.27 0.21 -20.33
CA THR A 98 -3.10 -0.56 -21.26
C THR A 98 -4.28 0.25 -21.80
N GLY A 99 -4.62 1.36 -21.15
CA GLY A 99 -5.84 2.14 -21.40
C GLY A 99 -7.12 1.46 -20.89
N GLU A 100 -7.03 0.25 -20.33
CA GLU A 100 -8.18 -0.47 -19.79
C GLU A 100 -8.52 0.01 -18.38
N THR A 101 -9.82 0.13 -18.13
CA THR A 101 -10.37 0.55 -16.83
C THR A 101 -11.50 -0.38 -16.39
N ALA A 102 -11.67 -0.52 -15.08
CA ALA A 102 -12.72 -1.32 -14.47
C ALA A 102 -13.09 -0.74 -13.09
N GLU A 103 -14.27 -1.08 -12.59
CA GLU A 103 -14.65 -0.80 -11.21
C GLU A 103 -14.26 -1.99 -10.33
N ILE A 104 -13.47 -1.75 -9.29
CA ILE A 104 -13.03 -2.76 -8.33
C ILE A 104 -13.26 -2.19 -6.92
N PHE A 105 -14.09 -2.87 -6.11
CA PHE A 105 -14.55 -2.36 -4.80
C PHE A 105 -15.17 -0.94 -4.86
N GLY A 106 -15.89 -0.62 -5.93
CA GLY A 106 -16.52 0.69 -6.10
C GLY A 106 -15.57 1.81 -6.50
N MET A 107 -14.29 1.51 -6.73
CA MET A 107 -13.27 2.47 -7.16
C MET A 107 -12.89 2.25 -8.61
N ASN A 108 -12.52 3.33 -9.29
CA ASN A 108 -11.96 3.26 -10.63
C ASN A 108 -10.55 2.68 -10.55
N ALA A 109 -10.39 1.52 -11.20
CA ALA A 109 -9.12 0.86 -11.38
C ALA A 109 -8.67 1.00 -12.85
N ARG A 110 -7.38 1.25 -13.05
CA ARG A 110 -6.72 1.18 -14.37
C ARG A 110 -5.76 0.02 -14.39
N LYS A 111 -5.74 -0.72 -15.50
CA LYS A 111 -4.78 -1.80 -15.71
C LYS A 111 -3.48 -1.26 -16.31
N VAL A 112 -2.38 -1.61 -15.69
CA VAL A 112 -1.03 -1.41 -16.21
C VAL A 112 -0.28 -2.74 -16.20
N TYR A 113 0.77 -2.82 -17.01
CA TYR A 113 1.73 -3.90 -16.94
C TYR A 113 3.05 -3.39 -16.41
N PHE A 114 3.65 -4.10 -15.45
CA PHE A 114 5.05 -3.94 -15.13
C PHE A 114 5.85 -4.95 -15.97
N VAL A 115 6.83 -4.48 -16.73
CA VAL A 115 7.65 -5.30 -17.63
C VAL A 115 9.12 -5.16 -17.23
N GLU A 116 9.72 -6.28 -16.82
CA GLU A 116 11.13 -6.36 -16.45
C GLU A 116 12.04 -6.40 -17.70
N PRO A 117 13.34 -6.05 -17.59
CA PRO A 117 14.29 -6.10 -18.69
C PRO A 117 14.43 -7.47 -19.37
N ASP A 118 14.17 -8.56 -18.64
CA ASP A 118 14.20 -9.93 -19.16
C ASP A 118 12.91 -10.33 -19.90
N GLY A 119 11.93 -9.43 -19.97
CA GLY A 119 10.64 -9.62 -20.63
C GLY A 119 9.56 -10.24 -19.74
N LYS A 120 9.86 -10.55 -18.47
CA LYS A 120 8.81 -10.96 -17.52
C LYS A 120 7.82 -9.83 -17.31
N LYS A 121 6.57 -10.23 -17.08
CA LYS A 121 5.43 -9.33 -17.05
C LYS A 121 4.58 -9.58 -15.83
N SER A 122 4.11 -8.51 -15.21
CA SER A 122 3.09 -8.54 -14.17
C SER A 122 1.93 -7.64 -14.55
N GLU A 123 0.70 -8.14 -14.39
CA GLU A 123 -0.52 -7.34 -14.50
C GLU A 123 -0.84 -6.67 -13.18
N ILE A 124 -1.14 -5.38 -13.20
CA ILE A 124 -1.54 -4.62 -12.02
C ILE A 124 -2.81 -3.84 -12.35
N TRP A 125 -3.86 -4.06 -11.57
CA TRP A 125 -5.01 -3.16 -11.51
C TRP A 125 -4.83 -2.27 -10.30
N ALA A 126 -4.71 -0.97 -10.53
CA ALA A 126 -4.41 0.02 -9.49
C ALA A 126 -5.45 1.14 -9.49
N THR A 127 -5.60 1.81 -8.35
CA THR A 127 -6.46 2.99 -8.18
C THR A 127 -5.68 4.13 -7.53
N SER A 128 -6.09 5.37 -7.79
CA SER A 128 -5.61 6.56 -7.10
C SER A 128 -6.61 7.13 -6.08
N GLU A 129 -7.72 6.43 -5.85
CA GLU A 129 -8.78 6.87 -4.93
C GLU A 129 -8.46 6.59 -3.45
N LEU A 130 -7.58 5.62 -3.17
CA LEU A 130 -7.09 5.32 -1.83
C LEU A 130 -5.90 6.21 -1.48
N GLN A 131 -6.19 7.40 -0.97
CA GLN A 131 -5.15 8.37 -0.60
C GLN A 131 -4.60 8.09 0.80
N ASN A 132 -3.48 7.38 0.88
CA ASN A 132 -2.74 7.20 2.13
C ASN A 132 -1.24 7.23 1.86
N GLU A 133 -0.50 8.04 2.64
CA GLU A 133 0.94 8.26 2.46
C GLU A 133 1.77 7.00 2.74
N ALA A 134 1.36 6.19 3.72
CA ALA A 134 2.05 4.95 4.04
C ALA A 134 1.84 3.88 2.97
N LEU A 135 0.65 3.80 2.37
CA LEU A 135 0.35 2.91 1.24
C LEU A 135 1.12 3.32 -0.03
N THR A 136 1.31 4.63 -0.23
CA THR A 136 2.00 5.19 -1.40
C THR A 136 3.51 4.96 -1.33
N ASN A 137 4.09 5.09 -0.13
CA ASN A 137 5.52 4.97 0.09
C ASN A 137 5.91 3.58 0.61
N MET A 138 5.19 2.53 0.18
CA MET A 138 5.53 1.18 0.59
C MET A 138 6.96 0.83 0.13
N PRO A 139 7.78 0.24 1.01
CA PRO A 139 9.12 -0.16 0.64
C PRO A 139 9.11 -1.18 -0.50
N GLY A 140 10.00 -1.01 -1.49
CA GLY A 140 10.10 -1.87 -2.67
C GLY A 140 9.72 -1.18 -3.99
N MET A 141 9.06 -0.02 -3.94
CA MET A 141 8.90 0.84 -5.12
C MET A 141 10.11 1.76 -5.28
N ASN A 142 10.66 1.81 -6.50
CA ASN A 142 11.74 2.72 -6.85
C ASN A 142 11.19 4.08 -7.35
N GLU A 143 12.01 5.13 -7.32
CA GLU A 143 11.59 6.49 -7.74
C GLU A 143 11.09 6.53 -9.20
N ASN A 144 11.66 5.71 -10.08
CA ASN A 144 11.27 5.62 -11.48
C ASN A 144 9.86 5.03 -11.65
N MET A 145 9.52 3.99 -10.90
CA MET A 145 8.18 3.40 -10.87
C MET A 145 7.15 4.39 -10.34
N VAL A 146 7.47 5.09 -9.24
CA VAL A 146 6.58 6.12 -8.68
C VAL A 146 6.29 7.22 -9.70
N SER A 147 7.32 7.71 -10.39
CA SER A 147 7.17 8.74 -11.44
C SER A 147 6.31 8.25 -12.62
N GLN A 148 6.50 7.01 -13.07
CA GLN A 148 5.70 6.42 -14.15
C GLN A 148 4.23 6.25 -13.74
N LEU A 149 3.97 5.78 -12.52
CA LEU A 149 2.61 5.69 -11.97
C LEU A 149 1.97 7.07 -11.86
N GLU A 150 2.70 8.08 -11.38
CA GLU A 150 2.20 9.44 -11.30
C GLU A 150 1.83 10.00 -12.68
N GLN A 151 2.61 9.73 -13.72
CA GLN A 151 2.31 10.13 -15.10
C GLN A 151 1.04 9.46 -15.65
N ILE A 152 0.83 8.18 -15.35
CA ILE A 152 -0.31 7.39 -15.85
C ILE A 152 -1.60 7.74 -15.11
N PHE A 153 -1.52 7.85 -13.78
CA PHE A 153 -2.68 8.02 -12.90
C PHE A 153 -2.95 9.49 -12.54
N GLY A 154 -2.02 10.40 -12.83
CA GLY A 154 -2.11 11.81 -12.44
C GLY A 154 -2.04 12.03 -10.92
N SER A 155 -1.52 11.04 -10.18
CA SER A 155 -1.47 11.03 -8.72
C SER A 155 -0.24 10.26 -8.26
N PRO A 156 0.52 10.74 -7.26
CA PRO A 156 1.57 9.95 -6.63
C PRO A 156 0.99 8.83 -5.76
N HIS A 157 -0.25 8.97 -5.29
CA HIS A 157 -0.96 7.95 -4.50
C HIS A 157 -1.60 6.94 -5.43
N VAL A 158 -0.93 5.81 -5.63
CA VAL A 158 -1.44 4.69 -6.42
C VAL A 158 -1.36 3.43 -5.60
N PHE A 159 -2.48 2.73 -5.47
CA PHE A 159 -2.59 1.51 -4.69
C PHE A 159 -3.04 0.33 -5.58
N PRO A 160 -2.32 -0.81 -5.55
CA PRO A 160 -2.72 -2.00 -6.30
C PRO A 160 -3.95 -2.66 -5.65
N LEU A 161 -5.02 -2.82 -6.42
CA LEU A 161 -6.22 -3.57 -6.03
C LEU A 161 -6.14 -5.05 -6.44
N LYS A 162 -5.39 -5.33 -7.50
CA LYS A 162 -5.09 -6.68 -7.96
C LYS A 162 -3.73 -6.72 -8.66
N MET A 163 -2.99 -7.79 -8.45
CA MET A 163 -1.73 -8.08 -9.13
C MET A 163 -1.72 -9.53 -9.58
N VAL A 164 -1.21 -9.78 -10.78
CA VAL A 164 -0.95 -11.12 -11.31
C VAL A 164 0.48 -11.16 -11.82
N VAL A 165 1.30 -12.02 -11.24
CA VAL A 165 2.67 -12.27 -11.71
C VAL A 165 2.63 -13.50 -12.60
N PHE A 166 3.16 -13.37 -13.81
CA PHE A 166 3.21 -14.46 -14.78
C PHE A 166 4.58 -15.15 -14.76
N ALA A 167 4.56 -16.48 -14.80
CA ALA A 167 5.74 -17.28 -15.08
C ALA A 167 6.20 -17.10 -16.54
N PRO A 168 7.44 -17.49 -16.90
CA PRO A 168 7.95 -17.36 -18.28
C PRO A 168 7.13 -18.08 -19.35
N ASP A 169 6.36 -19.11 -18.97
CA ASP A 169 5.45 -19.84 -19.87
C ASP A 169 4.06 -19.19 -20.01
N GLY A 170 3.83 -18.06 -19.34
CA GLY A 170 2.57 -17.32 -19.32
C GLY A 170 1.54 -17.83 -18.32
N SER A 171 1.84 -18.89 -17.55
CA SER A 171 0.99 -19.33 -16.45
C SER A 171 1.05 -18.35 -15.27
N THR A 172 0.05 -18.39 -14.40
CA THR A 172 0.02 -17.54 -13.20
C THR A 172 0.88 -18.13 -12.11
N GLU A 173 1.91 -17.40 -11.69
CA GLU A 173 2.78 -17.77 -10.57
C GLU A 173 2.19 -17.31 -9.23
N MET A 174 1.71 -16.06 -9.20
CA MET A 174 1.14 -15.45 -8.01
C MET A 174 -0.02 -14.52 -8.38
N THR A 175 -1.07 -14.53 -7.57
CA THR A 175 -2.08 -13.48 -7.58
C THR A 175 -2.17 -12.81 -6.21
N MET A 176 -2.23 -11.49 -6.19
CA MET A 176 -2.61 -10.72 -5.01
C MET A 176 -3.89 -9.97 -5.33
N ASN A 177 -4.91 -10.10 -4.49
CA ASN A 177 -6.16 -9.37 -4.63
C ASN A 177 -6.49 -8.68 -3.31
N VAL A 178 -6.99 -7.46 -3.38
CA VAL A 178 -7.74 -6.91 -2.25
C VAL A 178 -8.99 -7.78 -2.06
N ALA A 179 -9.22 -8.22 -0.83
CA ALA A 179 -10.38 -9.00 -0.43
C ALA A 179 -11.39 -8.14 0.33
N GLU A 180 -10.93 -7.12 1.06
CA GLU A 180 -11.77 -6.22 1.84
C GLU A 180 -11.09 -4.85 2.01
N ILE A 181 -11.89 -3.79 1.98
CA ILE A 181 -11.50 -2.43 2.36
C ILE A 181 -12.54 -1.91 3.34
N LYS A 182 -12.09 -1.43 4.49
CA LYS A 182 -12.96 -0.91 5.54
C LYS A 182 -12.42 0.40 6.08
N GLU A 183 -13.00 1.50 5.61
CA GLU A 183 -12.74 2.82 6.16
C GLU A 183 -13.28 2.90 7.59
N ARG A 184 -12.44 3.36 8.51
CA ARG A 184 -12.81 3.61 9.91
C ARG A 184 -11.80 4.55 10.55
N ASP A 185 -12.24 5.23 11.60
CA ASP A 185 -11.31 5.93 12.47
C ASP A 185 -10.42 4.90 13.20
N VAL A 186 -9.13 4.89 12.87
CA VAL A 186 -8.13 4.03 13.50
C VAL A 186 -7.58 4.77 14.71
N ALA A 187 -7.58 4.15 15.89
CA ALA A 187 -6.98 4.82 17.06
C ALA A 187 -5.45 4.87 16.92
N ASP A 188 -4.80 5.95 17.38
CA ASP A 188 -3.33 6.06 17.37
C ASP A 188 -2.68 4.85 18.06
N ALA A 189 -3.26 4.39 19.16
CA ALA A 189 -2.78 3.23 19.91
C ALA A 189 -2.70 1.94 19.07
N GLU A 190 -3.50 1.80 18.01
CA GLU A 190 -3.45 0.63 17.13
C GLU A 190 -2.19 0.62 16.25
N VAL A 191 -1.65 1.79 15.91
CA VAL A 191 -0.50 1.97 14.99
C VAL A 191 0.74 2.54 15.71
N THR A 192 0.78 2.48 17.03
CA THR A 192 1.93 2.88 17.85
C THR A 192 2.47 1.72 18.66
N ILE A 193 3.72 1.84 19.09
CA ILE A 193 4.35 0.89 20.02
C ILE A 193 3.62 0.95 21.37
N PRO A 194 3.24 -0.19 21.97
CA PRO A 194 2.62 -0.18 23.29
C PRO A 194 3.58 0.34 24.37
N ALA A 195 3.05 1.11 25.32
CA ALA A 195 3.86 1.83 26.30
C ALA A 195 4.67 0.94 27.26
N ASP A 196 4.31 -0.33 27.43
CA ASP A 196 5.01 -1.29 28.29
C ASP A 196 6.11 -2.09 27.56
N TYR A 197 6.37 -1.79 26.29
CA TYR A 197 7.38 -2.48 25.48
C TYR A 197 8.73 -1.80 25.59
N LYS A 198 9.80 -2.59 25.48
CA LYS A 198 11.18 -2.11 25.56
C LYS A 198 11.88 -2.19 24.21
N GLU A 199 12.65 -1.16 23.90
CA GLU A 199 13.50 -1.20 22.72
C GLU A 199 14.58 -2.26 22.88
N PHE A 200 14.71 -3.10 21.87
CA PHE A 200 15.81 -4.01 21.68
C PHE A 200 16.72 -3.44 20.60
N SER A 201 17.90 -2.97 21.01
CA SER A 201 18.97 -2.62 20.08
C SER A 201 19.83 -3.85 19.85
N MET A 202 19.99 -4.29 18.60
CA MET A 202 20.98 -5.33 18.30
C MET A 202 22.38 -4.82 18.69
N PRO A 203 23.22 -5.64 19.35
CA PRO A 203 24.61 -5.29 19.59
C PRO A 203 25.34 -5.09 18.26
N ALA A 204 26.13 -4.02 18.15
CA ALA A 204 26.99 -3.77 17.00
C ALA A 204 27.99 -4.93 16.86
N GLY A 205 27.69 -5.89 15.99
CA GLY A 205 28.47 -7.12 15.82
C GLY A 205 27.70 -8.33 15.29
N ALA A 206 26.37 -8.26 15.19
CA ALA A 206 25.54 -9.33 14.65
C ALA A 206 25.28 -9.27 13.13
N HIS A 207 25.76 -8.24 12.44
CA HIS A 207 25.85 -8.27 10.97
C HIS A 207 27.08 -9.09 10.59
N GLY A 208 26.86 -10.41 10.47
CA GLY A 208 27.86 -11.36 10.00
C GLY A 208 28.41 -10.98 8.62
N GLN A 209 29.69 -11.31 8.46
CA GLN A 209 30.48 -11.29 7.23
C GLN A 209 29.79 -12.00 6.07
#